data_AF-A0A9X4CGB1-F1
#
_entry.id   AF-A0A9X4CGB1-F1
#
_cell.length_a   1.000
_cell.length_b   1.000
_cell.length_c   1.000
_cell.angle_alpha   90.00
_cell.angle_beta   90.00
_cell.angle_gamma   90.00
#
_symmetry.space_group_name_H-M   'P 1'
#
loop_
_entity.id
_entity.type
_entity.pdbx_description
1 polymer ?
#
loop_
_entity_poly.entity_id
_entity_poly.type
_entity_poly.pdbx_seq_one_letter_code
_entity_poly.pdbx_strand_id
1 'polypeptide(L)'
;MHQAARLEFERVMEEFVRWHVVPEDERSPAPAWWWGPAMAVVDDQEPMSAACCCALDVSKGTSFADGARAILALFNEQTSLTAPQDFPSKAEGEEHEVRELHPQPSDDSAFQP
;
A
#
# COMPACT_ATOMS: atom_id res chain seq x y z
N MET A 1 17.60 11.25 -1.84
CA MET A 1 16.49 10.43 -1.32
C MET A 1 16.72 10.12 0.15
N HIS A 2 15.68 10.18 1.00
CA HIS A 2 15.83 10.01 2.46
C HIS A 2 15.72 8.53 2.85
N GLN A 3 16.55 8.07 3.81
CA GLN A 3 16.54 6.68 4.31
C GLN A 3 15.15 6.20 4.76
N ALA A 4 14.34 7.09 5.33
CA ALA A 4 12.97 6.78 5.74
C ALA A 4 12.10 6.33 4.56
N ALA A 5 12.23 6.94 3.37
CA ALA A 5 11.43 6.56 2.21
C ALA A 5 11.73 5.14 1.72
N ARG A 6 13.00 4.72 1.80
CA ARG A 6 13.41 3.33 1.48
C ARG A 6 12.83 2.33 2.48
N LEU A 7 12.85 2.67 3.77
CA LEU A 7 12.25 1.82 4.81
C LEU A 7 10.74 1.67 4.62
N GLU A 8 10.03 2.74 4.26
CA GLU A 8 8.60 2.65 3.95
C GLU A 8 8.34 1.81 2.69
N PHE A 9 9.21 1.89 1.67
CA PHE A 9 9.12 1.01 0.51
C PHE A 9 9.37 -0.47 0.87
N GLU A 10 10.33 -0.75 1.75
CA GLU A 10 10.58 -2.10 2.24
C GLU A 10 9.35 -2.68 2.98
N ARG A 11 8.61 -1.87 3.73
CA ARG A 11 7.32 -2.29 4.33
C ARG A 11 6.27 -2.60 3.29
N VAL A 12 6.20 -1.81 2.21
CA VAL A 12 5.34 -2.13 1.06
C VAL A 12 5.72 -3.50 0.49
N MET A 13 7.00 -3.82 0.40
CA MET A 13 7.43 -5.14 -0.10
C MET A 13 7.01 -6.30 0.81
N GLU A 14 7.00 -6.13 2.13
CA GLU A 14 6.48 -7.13 3.07
C GLU A 14 4.96 -7.33 2.93
N GLU A 15 4.20 -6.27 2.67
CA GLU A 15 2.78 -6.36 2.35
C GLU A 15 2.53 -6.99 0.97
N PHE A 16 3.35 -6.63 -0.02
CA PHE A 16 3.28 -7.18 -1.37
C PHE A 16 3.42 -8.71 -1.36
N VAL A 17 4.37 -9.26 -0.60
CA VAL A 17 4.53 -10.72 -0.49
C VAL A 17 3.27 -11.39 0.07
N ARG A 18 2.65 -10.80 1.11
CA ARG A 18 1.40 -11.31 1.71
C ARG A 18 0.21 -11.18 0.78
N TRP A 19 0.17 -10.13 -0.04
CA TRP A 19 -0.85 -9.94 -1.06
C TRP A 19 -0.67 -10.90 -2.24
N HIS A 20 0.56 -11.08 -2.70
CA HIS A 20 0.88 -11.86 -3.90
C HIS A 20 0.73 -13.37 -3.71
N VAL A 21 0.71 -13.88 -2.48
CA VAL A 21 0.46 -15.31 -2.21
C VAL A 21 -1.04 -15.67 -2.31
N VAL A 22 -1.95 -14.70 -2.21
CA VAL A 22 -3.40 -14.93 -2.37
C VAL A 22 -3.70 -15.21 -3.85
N PRO A 23 -4.51 -16.22 -4.22
CA PRO A 23 -4.93 -16.46 -5.61
C PRO A 23 -5.56 -15.21 -6.24
N GLU A 24 -5.30 -14.95 -7.52
CA GLU A 24 -5.74 -13.71 -8.21
C GLU A 24 -7.26 -13.47 -8.16
N ASP A 25 -8.04 -14.55 -8.23
CA ASP A 25 -9.50 -14.53 -8.15
C ASP A 25 -10.02 -14.14 -6.76
N GLU A 26 -9.27 -14.47 -5.70
CA GLU A 26 -9.57 -14.17 -4.30
C GLU A 26 -8.88 -12.89 -3.79
N ARG A 27 -7.85 -12.41 -4.49
CA ARG A 27 -6.99 -11.31 -4.05
C ARG A 27 -7.68 -9.96 -4.22
N SER A 28 -7.61 -9.10 -3.20
CA SER A 28 -8.12 -7.74 -3.35
C SER A 28 -7.26 -6.93 -4.34
N PRO A 29 -7.78 -5.82 -4.89
CA PRO A 29 -6.95 -4.89 -5.68
C PRO A 29 -5.69 -4.44 -4.93
N ALA A 30 -4.69 -3.90 -5.64
CA ALA A 30 -3.53 -3.34 -4.96
C ALA A 30 -3.98 -2.16 -4.07
N PRO A 31 -3.58 -2.12 -2.79
CA PRO A 31 -4.08 -1.10 -1.90
C PRO A 31 -3.47 0.28 -2.19
N ALA A 32 -4.30 1.32 -2.15
CA ALA A 32 -3.88 2.68 -2.49
C ALA A 32 -2.76 3.23 -1.59
N TRP A 33 -2.64 2.74 -0.34
CA TRP A 33 -1.61 3.20 0.59
C TRP A 33 -0.18 2.81 0.16
N TRP A 34 0.01 1.92 -0.81
CA TRP A 34 1.33 1.66 -1.40
C TRP A 34 1.80 2.74 -2.37
N TRP A 35 0.89 3.53 -2.94
CA TRP A 35 1.22 4.52 -3.97
C TRP A 35 2.22 5.56 -3.46
N GLY A 36 2.01 6.09 -2.24
CA GLY A 36 2.86 7.13 -1.65
C GLY A 36 4.33 6.68 -1.48
N PRO A 37 4.61 5.56 -0.77
CA PRO A 37 5.95 5.03 -0.64
C PRO A 37 6.62 4.68 -1.99
N ALA A 38 5.88 4.10 -2.93
CA ALA A 38 6.41 3.80 -4.27
C ALA A 38 6.78 5.08 -5.03
N MET A 39 5.93 6.09 -5.04
CA MET A 39 6.24 7.40 -5.63
C MET A 39 7.43 8.07 -4.96
N ALA A 40 7.57 7.93 -3.64
CA ALA A 40 8.68 8.51 -2.91
C ALA A 40 10.03 7.99 -3.41
N VAL A 41 10.13 6.73 -3.86
CA VAL A 41 11.38 6.10 -4.33
C VAL A 41 11.51 5.98 -5.86
N VAL A 42 10.59 6.54 -6.65
CA VAL A 42 10.51 6.33 -8.11
C VAL A 42 11.74 6.80 -8.91
N ASP A 43 12.51 7.73 -8.36
CA ASP A 43 13.75 8.25 -8.96
C ASP A 43 15.02 7.76 -8.25
N ASP A 44 14.91 6.86 -7.26
CA ASP A 44 16.03 6.38 -6.47
C ASP A 44 16.81 5.25 -7.17
N GLN A 45 18.00 5.58 -7.66
CA GLN A 45 18.86 4.64 -8.40
C GLN A 45 19.67 3.70 -7.51
N GLU A 46 19.62 3.85 -6.18
CA GLU A 46 20.31 2.91 -5.30
C GLU A 46 19.71 1.50 -5.41
N PRO A 47 20.53 0.45 -5.26
CA PRO A 47 20.04 -0.93 -5.30
C PRO A 47 19.15 -1.21 -4.08
N MET A 48 18.04 -1.90 -4.31
CA MET A 48 17.18 -2.41 -3.24
C MET A 48 17.79 -3.67 -2.60
N SER A 49 17.30 -4.01 -1.40
CA SER A 49 17.73 -5.22 -0.70
C SER A 49 17.44 -6.49 -1.52
N ALA A 50 18.21 -7.55 -1.27
CA ALA A 50 17.99 -8.84 -1.94
C ALA A 50 16.59 -9.42 -1.63
N ALA A 51 16.04 -9.13 -0.44
CA ALA A 51 14.69 -9.54 -0.06
C ALA A 51 13.63 -8.85 -0.94
N CYS A 52 13.76 -7.55 -1.18
CA CYS A 52 12.88 -6.82 -2.09
C CYS A 52 13.01 -7.32 -3.54
N CYS A 53 14.24 -7.59 -4.00
CA CYS A 53 14.46 -8.16 -5.35
C CYS A 53 13.77 -9.52 -5.50
N CYS A 54 13.89 -10.37 -4.49
CA CYS A 54 13.25 -11.69 -4.45
C CYS A 54 11.72 -11.56 -4.44
N ALA A 55 11.18 -10.63 -3.64
CA ALA A 55 9.74 -10.41 -3.56
C ALA A 55 9.12 -10.00 -4.91
N LEU A 56 9.79 -9.19 -5.73
CA LEU A 56 9.33 -8.80 -7.07
C LEU A 56 9.71 -9.77 -8.19
N ASP A 57 10.41 -10.87 -7.88
CA ASP A 57 10.99 -11.78 -8.88
C ASP A 57 11.87 -11.06 -9.92
N VAL A 58 12.72 -10.14 -9.45
CA VAL A 58 13.64 -9.36 -10.30
C VAL A 58 15.10 -9.70 -10.00
N SER A 59 15.98 -9.31 -10.92
CA SER A 59 17.42 -9.53 -10.80
C SER A 59 18.01 -8.85 -9.56
N LYS A 60 18.97 -9.52 -8.90
CA LYS A 60 19.69 -8.93 -7.77
C LYS A 60 20.39 -7.63 -8.20
N GLY A 61 20.27 -6.59 -7.37
CA GLY A 61 20.85 -5.28 -7.65
C GLY A 61 19.96 -4.36 -8.48
N THR A 62 18.71 -4.77 -8.75
CA THR A 62 17.66 -3.88 -9.26
C THR A 62 17.53 -2.64 -8.36
N SER A 63 17.27 -1.48 -8.97
CA SER A 63 17.17 -0.20 -8.24
C SER A 63 15.82 -0.04 -7.54
N PHE A 64 15.78 0.80 -6.50
CA PHE A 64 14.51 1.20 -5.88
C PHE A 64 13.54 1.82 -6.91
N ALA A 65 14.05 2.61 -7.86
CA ALA A 65 13.27 3.20 -8.94
C ALA A 65 12.57 2.14 -9.82
N ASP A 66 13.27 1.06 -10.16
CA ASP A 66 12.69 -0.02 -10.96
C ASP A 66 11.66 -0.83 -10.15
N GLY A 67 11.95 -1.12 -8.88
CA GLY A 67 10.99 -1.75 -7.98
C GLY A 67 9.74 -0.90 -7.76
N ALA A 68 9.90 0.41 -7.62
CA ALA A 68 8.80 1.36 -7.49
C ALA A 68 7.90 1.36 -8.73
N ARG A 69 8.48 1.34 -9.93
CA ARG A 69 7.72 1.26 -11.18
C ARG A 69 6.94 -0.05 -11.29
N ALA A 70 7.50 -1.16 -10.82
CA ALA A 70 6.78 -2.43 -10.77
C ALA A 70 5.55 -2.36 -9.85
N ILE A 71 5.68 -1.76 -8.67
CA ILE A 71 4.53 -1.53 -7.76
C ILE A 71 3.52 -0.56 -8.37
N LEU A 72 3.98 0.54 -8.98
CA LEU A 72 3.10 1.54 -9.60
C LEU A 72 2.32 0.96 -10.78
N ALA A 73 2.90 0.01 -11.52
CA ALA A 73 2.24 -0.66 -12.64
C ALA A 73 0.99 -1.44 -12.21
N LEU A 74 0.91 -1.89 -10.96
CA LEU A 74 -0.27 -2.59 -10.42
C LEU A 74 -1.54 -1.73 -10.47
N PHE A 75 -1.40 -0.40 -10.46
CA PHE A 75 -2.53 0.52 -10.44
C PHE A 75 -3.06 0.88 -11.84
N ASN A 76 -2.34 0.58 -12.92
CA ASN A 76 -2.65 1.09 -14.26
C ASN A 76 -4.03 0.69 -14.79
N GLU A 77 -4.48 -0.53 -14.48
CA GLU A 77 -5.75 -1.09 -14.96
C GLU A 77 -6.78 -1.22 -13.82
N GLN A 78 -6.42 -0.79 -12.61
CA GLN A 78 -7.25 -0.94 -11.44
C GLN A 78 -8.36 0.11 -11.40
N THR A 79 -9.62 -0.34 -11.31
CA THR A 79 -10.80 0.54 -11.30
C THR A 79 -11.53 0.59 -9.95
N SER A 80 -11.04 -0.13 -8.93
CA SER A 80 -11.63 -0.19 -7.59
C SER A 80 -10.57 -0.06 -6.51
N LEU A 81 -10.98 0.35 -5.30
CA LEU A 81 -10.09 0.48 -4.15
C LEU A 81 -10.32 -0.66 -3.16
N THR A 82 -9.23 -1.14 -2.57
CA THR A 82 -9.26 -2.08 -1.45
C THR A 82 -9.48 -1.33 -0.16
N ALA A 83 -10.52 -1.68 0.59
CA ALA A 83 -10.66 -1.17 1.95
C ALA A 83 -9.67 -1.89 2.88
N PRO A 84 -9.18 -1.24 3.96
CA PRO A 84 -8.17 -1.83 4.84
C PRO A 84 -8.57 -3.20 5.43
N GLN A 85 -9.86 -3.44 5.67
CA GLN A 85 -10.36 -4.71 6.20
C GLN A 85 -10.40 -5.84 5.16
N ASP A 86 -10.38 -5.51 3.86
CA ASP A 86 -10.46 -6.46 2.74
C ASP A 86 -9.06 -6.77 2.16
N PHE A 87 -8.01 -6.49 2.90
CA PHE A 87 -6.64 -6.81 2.51
C PHE A 87 -6.14 -8.01 3.33
N PRO A 88 -5.49 -9.02 2.71
CA PRO A 88 -5.07 -9.10 1.30
C PRO A 88 -6.06 -9.78 0.34
N SER A 89 -7.19 -10.27 0.84
CA SER A 89 -8.20 -11.03 0.08
C SER A 89 -9.56 -10.31 0.10
N LYS A 90 -10.31 -10.39 -1.00
CA LYS A 90 -11.67 -9.86 -1.10
C LYS A 90 -12.49 -10.47 0.03
N ALA A 91 -13.04 -9.65 0.93
CA ALA A 91 -14.00 -10.16 1.90
C ALA A 91 -15.24 -10.66 1.13
N GLU A 92 -15.68 -11.89 1.41
CA GLU A 92 -17.01 -12.32 1.03
C GLU A 92 -17.99 -11.38 1.75
N GLY A 93 -18.71 -10.59 0.96
CA GLY A 93 -19.40 -9.40 1.45
C GLY A 93 -20.33 -9.70 2.63
N GLU A 94 -20.01 -9.10 3.77
CA GLU A 94 -21.06 -8.40 4.49
C GLU A 94 -20.87 -6.93 4.20
N GLU A 95 -21.93 -6.30 3.71
CA GLU A 95 -22.11 -4.86 3.57
C GLU A 95 -21.97 -4.22 4.95
N HIS A 96 -20.74 -4.15 5.46
CA HIS A 96 -20.48 -3.73 6.81
C HIS A 96 -20.57 -2.22 6.83
N GLU A 97 -21.62 -1.74 7.51
CA GLU A 97 -21.93 -0.36 7.83
C GLU A 97 -20.65 0.47 7.85
N VAL A 98 -20.55 1.39 6.88
CA VAL A 98 -19.75 2.59 7.02
C VAL A 98 -20.06 3.08 8.42
N ARG A 99 -19.10 2.98 9.36
CA ARG A 99 -19.24 3.59 10.68
C ARG A 99 -19.47 5.06 10.39
N GLU A 100 -20.73 5.48 10.45
CA GLU A 100 -21.06 6.88 10.42
C GLU A 100 -20.28 7.47 11.58
N LEU A 101 -19.24 8.24 11.26
CA LEU A 101 -18.58 9.08 12.23
C LEU A 101 -19.62 10.13 12.60
N HIS A 102 -20.50 9.78 13.54
CA HIS A 102 -21.42 10.75 14.11
C HIS A 102 -20.56 11.90 14.61
N PRO A 103 -20.81 13.14 14.14
CA PRO A 103 -20.10 14.30 14.66
C PRO A 103 -20.25 14.26 16.18
N GLN A 104 -19.12 14.17 16.89
CA GLN A 104 -19.14 14.39 18.33
C GLN A 104 -19.69 15.79 18.54
N PRO A 105 -20.69 15.99 19.41
CA PRO A 105 -21.16 17.33 19.71
C PRO A 105 -19.95 18.15 20.18
N SER A 106 -19.71 19.29 19.53
CA SER A 106 -18.71 20.25 19.98
C SER A 106 -18.95 20.53 21.45
N ASP A 107 -17.98 20.18 22.30
CA ASP A 107 -17.97 20.60 23.70
C ASP A 107 -17.59 22.09 23.74
N ASP A 108 -18.51 22.93 23.28
CA ASP A 108 -18.40 24.39 23.23
C ASP A 108 -18.69 25.02 24.62
N SER A 109 -18.68 24.19 25.67
CA SER A 109 -18.85 24.62 27.07
C SER A 109 -17.64 25.37 27.62
N ALA A 110 -16.50 25.35 26.91
CA ALA A 110 -15.23 25.92 27.38
C ALA A 110 -15.16 27.46 27.34
N PHE A 111 -16.11 28.12 26.66
CA PHE A 111 -16.17 29.58 26.57
C PHE A 111 -17.54 30.10 26.99
N GLN A 112 -17.83 30.05 28.29
CA GLN A 112 -18.90 30.88 28.86
C GLN A 112 -18.36 32.29 29.18
N PRO A 113 -19.14 33.36 28.91
CA PRO A 113 -18.73 34.75 29.09
C PRO A 113 -18.55 35.16 30.56
#